data_AF-A0A837GAQ3-F1
#
_entry.id   AF-A0A837GAQ3-F1
#
_cell.length_a   1.000
_cell.length_b   1.000
_cell.length_c   1.000
_cell.angle_alpha   90.00
_cell.angle_beta   90.00
_cell.angle_gamma   90.00
#
_symmetry.space_group_name_H-M   'P 1'
#
loop_
_entity.id
_entity.type
_entity.pdbx_description
1 polymer ?
#
loop_
_entity_poly.entity_id
_entity_poly.type
_entity_poly.pdbx_seq_one_letter_code
_entity_poly.pdbx_strand_id
1 'polypeptide(L)'
;MRLVASITLALLPALQACASVESSYSKLNTRIAYCSSSQQPIGLIDDTWLVSLSDDEVKVALLTLKDRAMQKCLETQEKEYLYQLYLDYTHTGNKEPLEAFLALKESHLVAEYGHIITTEFLQQIDRLSNTKPFTQPFDVMEALKALPR
;
A
#
# COMPACT_ATOMS: atom_id res chain seq x y z
N MET A 1 -7.60 -0.34 66.59
CA MET A 1 -6.71 -1.39 66.04
C MET A 1 -7.21 -1.78 64.66
N ARG A 2 -6.37 -1.54 63.65
CA ARG A 2 -6.28 -2.14 62.31
C ARG A 2 -7.51 -2.14 61.39
N LEU A 3 -7.53 -1.11 60.53
CA LEU A 3 -8.00 -1.17 59.15
C LEU A 3 -7.38 -2.38 58.43
N VAL A 4 -8.20 -3.18 57.75
CA VAL A 4 -7.76 -4.03 56.65
C VAL A 4 -8.68 -3.75 55.47
N ALA A 5 -8.29 -2.75 54.68
CA ALA A 5 -8.84 -2.56 53.35
C ALA A 5 -8.30 -3.71 52.48
N SER A 6 -9.17 -4.65 52.11
CA SER A 6 -8.88 -5.67 51.11
C SER A 6 -8.71 -4.99 49.75
N ILE A 7 -7.47 -4.64 49.42
CA ILE A 7 -7.08 -4.30 48.06
C ILE A 7 -6.95 -5.62 47.32
N THR A 8 -8.04 -6.09 46.71
CA THR A 8 -7.96 -7.05 45.61
C THR A 8 -7.31 -6.33 44.44
N LEU A 9 -5.98 -6.37 44.40
CA LEU A 9 -5.18 -5.94 43.27
C LEU A 9 -5.49 -6.90 42.12
N ALA A 10 -6.47 -6.53 41.30
CA ALA A 10 -6.74 -7.20 40.04
C ALA A 10 -5.50 -7.02 39.15
N LEU A 11 -4.59 -7.99 39.19
CA LEU A 11 -3.67 -8.28 38.10
C LEU A 11 -4.54 -8.74 36.92
N LEU A 12 -5.18 -7.78 36.24
CA LEU A 12 -5.54 -7.96 34.85
C LEU A 12 -4.20 -8.04 34.12
N PRO A 13 -3.79 -9.21 33.59
CA PRO A 13 -2.71 -9.19 32.64
C PRO A 13 -3.19 -8.25 31.54
N ALA A 14 -2.41 -7.21 31.27
CA ALA A 14 -2.56 -6.47 30.05
C ALA A 14 -2.34 -7.48 28.93
N LEU A 15 -3.41 -8.14 28.50
CA LEU A 15 -3.55 -8.74 27.19
C LEU A 15 -3.45 -7.56 26.24
N GLN A 16 -2.23 -7.09 26.01
CA GLN A 16 -1.86 -6.61 24.70
C GLN A 16 -2.19 -7.78 23.80
N ALA A 17 -3.38 -7.75 23.20
CA ALA A 17 -3.71 -8.64 22.12
C ALA A 17 -2.69 -8.32 21.03
N CYS A 18 -1.54 -9.02 21.05
CA CYS A 18 -0.65 -9.07 19.91
C CYS A 18 -1.55 -9.52 18.76
N ALA A 19 -1.82 -8.61 17.81
CA ALA A 19 -2.63 -8.96 16.66
C ALA A 19 -1.96 -10.16 15.99
N SER A 20 -2.67 -11.27 15.83
CA SER A 20 -2.08 -12.45 15.19
C SER A 20 -1.77 -12.16 13.71
N VAL A 21 -0.92 -12.99 13.09
CA VAL A 21 -0.71 -12.99 11.64
C VAL A 21 -2.05 -13.09 10.90
N GLU A 22 -2.97 -13.94 11.38
CA GLU A 22 -4.31 -14.09 10.80
C GLU A 22 -5.15 -12.81 10.89
N SER A 23 -5.16 -12.15 12.06
CA SER A 23 -5.92 -10.91 12.26
C SER A 23 -5.38 -9.77 11.38
N SER A 24 -4.06 -9.61 11.34
CA SER A 24 -3.41 -8.57 10.51
C SER A 24 -3.57 -8.85 9.01
N TYR A 25 -3.54 -10.10 8.58
CA TYR A 25 -3.88 -10.51 7.20
C TYR A 25 -5.32 -10.15 6.83
N SER A 26 -6.28 -10.46 7.71
CA SER A 26 -7.70 -10.11 7.50
C SER A 26 -7.91 -8.59 7.36
N LYS A 27 -7.24 -7.79 8.20
CA LYS A 27 -7.24 -6.33 8.09
C LYS A 27 -6.65 -5.85 6.77
N LEU A 28 -5.52 -6.41 6.34
CA LEU A 28 -4.91 -6.08 5.06
C LEU A 28 -5.84 -6.38 3.89
N ASN A 29 -6.45 -7.57 3.85
CA ASN A 29 -7.40 -7.95 2.80
C ASN A 29 -8.64 -7.04 2.77
N THR A 30 -9.18 -6.70 3.93
CA THR A 30 -10.29 -5.74 4.04
C THR A 30 -9.89 -4.39 3.46
N ARG A 31 -8.65 -3.96 3.73
CA ARG A 31 -8.13 -2.70 3.20
C ARG A 31 -7.90 -2.75 1.69
N ILE A 32 -7.39 -3.86 1.16
CA ILE A 32 -7.26 -4.10 -0.30
C ILE A 32 -8.60 -3.98 -1.00
N ALA A 33 -9.64 -4.63 -0.47
CA ALA A 33 -10.99 -4.55 -1.02
C ALA A 33 -11.53 -3.10 -1.01
N TYR A 34 -11.30 -2.37 0.08
CA TYR A 34 -11.68 -0.96 0.18
C TYR A 34 -10.94 -0.09 -0.84
N CYS A 35 -9.61 -0.19 -0.91
CA CYS A 35 -8.78 0.60 -1.82
C CYS A 35 -9.08 0.30 -3.29
N SER A 36 -9.46 -0.94 -3.61
CA SER A 36 -9.80 -1.33 -4.98
C SER A 36 -11.16 -0.82 -5.44
N SER A 37 -12.11 -0.65 -4.50
CA SER A 37 -13.48 -0.19 -4.78
C SER A 37 -13.67 1.33 -4.63
N SER A 38 -12.83 2.00 -3.83
CA SER A 38 -12.92 3.45 -3.57
C SER A 38 -12.12 4.26 -4.58
N GLN A 39 -12.41 4.09 -5.87
CA GLN A 39 -11.68 4.76 -6.93
C GLN A 39 -12.09 6.24 -7.06
N GLN A 40 -11.10 7.14 -7.17
CA GLN A 40 -11.38 8.54 -7.49
C GLN A 40 -11.91 8.64 -8.92
N PRO A 41 -12.99 9.39 -9.16
CA PRO A 41 -13.42 9.73 -10.50
C PRO A 41 -12.31 10.46 -11.24
N ILE A 42 -12.06 10.06 -12.48
CA ILE A 42 -11.09 10.74 -13.32
C ILE A 42 -11.79 11.88 -14.09
N GLY A 43 -11.30 13.10 -13.91
CA GLY A 43 -11.60 14.24 -14.77
C GLY A 43 -10.58 14.38 -15.90
N LEU A 44 -10.69 15.47 -16.68
CA LEU A 44 -9.68 15.80 -17.69
C LEU A 44 -8.28 15.86 -17.05
N ILE A 45 -7.30 15.24 -17.71
CA ILE A 45 -5.90 15.23 -17.27
C ILE A 45 -5.11 16.11 -18.24
N ASP A 46 -4.63 17.25 -17.76
CA ASP A 46 -3.89 18.26 -18.54
C ASP A 46 -2.44 18.45 -18.08
N ASP A 47 -1.92 17.53 -17.25
CA ASP A 47 -0.54 17.58 -16.78
C ASP A 47 0.44 17.50 -17.95
N THR A 48 1.21 18.57 -18.14
CA THR A 48 2.08 18.76 -19.31
C THR A 48 3.08 17.63 -19.51
N TRP A 49 3.65 17.07 -18.43
CA TRP A 49 4.58 15.96 -18.55
C TRP A 49 3.85 14.70 -19.01
N LEU A 50 2.74 14.36 -18.35
CA LEU A 50 1.98 13.14 -18.66
C LEU A 50 1.39 13.16 -20.08
N VAL A 51 0.96 14.32 -20.57
CA VAL A 51 0.47 14.53 -21.95
C VAL A 51 1.59 14.44 -22.98
N SER A 52 2.83 14.77 -22.62
CA SER A 52 3.97 14.73 -23.54
C SER A 52 4.54 13.32 -23.78
N LEU A 53 4.15 12.35 -22.95
CA LEU A 53 4.63 10.97 -23.04
C LEU A 53 4.08 10.24 -24.27
N SER A 54 4.87 9.31 -24.81
CA SER A 54 4.39 8.36 -25.81
C SER A 54 3.32 7.40 -25.25
N ASP A 55 2.65 6.68 -26.15
CA ASP A 55 1.57 5.75 -25.81
C ASP A 55 1.97 4.65 -24.82
N ASP A 56 3.23 4.21 -24.82
CA ASP A 56 3.69 3.17 -23.90
C ASP A 56 4.20 3.77 -22.58
N GLU A 57 4.95 4.87 -22.63
CA GLU A 57 5.44 5.57 -21.45
C GLU A 57 4.30 6.02 -20.53
N VAL A 58 3.23 6.53 -21.11
CA VAL A 58 2.04 6.97 -20.36
C VAL A 58 1.27 5.81 -19.73
N LYS A 59 1.22 4.61 -20.37
CA LYS A 59 0.61 3.42 -19.76
C LYS A 59 1.45 3.01 -18.55
N VAL A 60 2.77 2.98 -18.70
CA VAL A 60 3.70 2.71 -17.59
C VAL A 60 3.54 3.75 -16.49
N ALA A 61 3.39 5.03 -16.84
CA ALA A 61 3.20 6.12 -15.87
C ALA A 61 1.89 5.96 -15.10
N LEU A 62 0.77 5.72 -15.76
CA LEU A 62 -0.52 5.52 -15.11
C LEU A 62 -0.55 4.26 -14.24
N LEU A 63 0.07 3.16 -14.68
CA LEU A 63 0.22 1.94 -13.88
C LEU A 63 1.08 2.20 -12.63
N THR A 64 2.18 2.92 -12.78
CA THR A 64 3.06 3.28 -11.65
C THR A 64 2.35 4.22 -10.68
N LEU A 65 1.60 5.22 -11.17
CA LEU A 65 0.78 6.11 -10.34
C LEU A 65 -0.29 5.34 -9.57
N LYS A 66 -0.96 4.37 -10.22
CA LYS A 66 -1.93 3.49 -9.55
C LYS A 66 -1.29 2.65 -8.46
N ASP A 67 -0.12 2.07 -8.72
CA ASP A 67 0.63 1.30 -7.73
C ASP A 67 1.00 2.18 -6.53
N ARG A 68 1.54 3.38 -6.75
CA ARG A 68 1.83 4.34 -5.67
C ARG A 68 0.59 4.72 -4.86
N ALA A 69 -0.53 4.97 -5.52
CA ALA A 69 -1.78 5.30 -4.85
C ALA A 69 -2.32 4.11 -4.02
N MET A 70 -2.17 2.89 -4.53
CA MET A 70 -2.49 1.66 -3.80
C MET A 70 -1.59 1.50 -2.58
N GLN A 71 -0.28 1.65 -2.73
CA GLN A 71 0.68 1.56 -1.62
C GLN A 71 0.35 2.57 -0.50
N LYS A 72 0.07 3.83 -0.84
CA LYS A 72 -0.38 4.84 0.14
C LYS A 72 -1.67 4.42 0.84
N CYS A 73 -2.60 3.83 0.10
CA CYS A 73 -3.88 3.38 0.66
C CYS A 73 -3.69 2.20 1.64
N LEU A 74 -2.77 1.28 1.35
CA LEU A 74 -2.52 0.06 2.11
C LEU A 74 -1.49 0.21 3.24
N GLU A 75 -0.72 1.29 3.26
CA GLU A 75 0.51 1.47 4.04
C GLU A 75 0.41 1.00 5.49
N THR A 76 -0.62 1.43 6.22
CA THR A 76 -0.79 1.09 7.64
C THR A 76 -0.96 -0.42 7.86
N GLN A 77 -1.85 -1.05 7.08
CA GLN A 77 -2.17 -2.46 7.24
C GLN A 77 -1.06 -3.36 6.69
N GLU A 78 -0.37 -2.94 5.62
CA GLU A 78 0.81 -3.66 5.13
C GLU A 78 1.94 -3.65 6.17
N LYS A 79 2.21 -2.50 6.80
CA LYS A 79 3.20 -2.40 7.88
C LYS A 79 2.84 -3.27 9.07
N GLU A 80 1.57 -3.28 9.49
CA GLU A 80 1.10 -4.14 10.58
C GLU A 80 1.28 -5.62 10.23
N TYR A 81 0.88 -6.05 9.04
CA TYR A 81 1.01 -7.44 8.61
C TYR A 81 2.47 -7.88 8.48
N LEU A 82 3.32 -7.08 7.84
CA LEU A 82 4.76 -7.33 7.74
C LEU A 82 5.41 -7.48 9.12
N TYR A 83 5.02 -6.63 10.08
CA TYR A 83 5.52 -6.73 11.44
C TYR A 83 5.08 -8.03 12.13
N GLN A 84 3.83 -8.47 11.93
CA GLN A 84 3.38 -9.75 12.49
C GLN A 84 4.07 -10.96 11.85
N LEU A 85 4.34 -10.92 10.53
CA LEU A 85 5.14 -11.96 9.86
C LEU A 85 6.56 -12.03 10.41
N TYR A 86 7.18 -10.87 10.66
CA TYR A 86 8.49 -10.79 11.30
C TYR A 86 8.47 -11.37 12.72
N LEU A 87 7.47 -11.01 13.54
CA LEU A 87 7.33 -11.56 14.88
C LEU A 87 7.14 -13.07 14.85
N ASP A 88 6.27 -13.59 13.99
CA ASP A 88 6.05 -15.03 13.84
C ASP A 88 7.33 -15.77 13.45
N TYR A 89 8.09 -15.23 12.48
CA TYR A 89 9.41 -15.75 12.12
C TYR A 89 10.36 -15.81 13.32
N THR A 90 10.45 -14.74 14.12
CA THR A 90 11.36 -14.73 15.30
C THR A 90 10.97 -15.75 16.37
N HIS A 91 9.69 -16.13 16.46
CA HIS A 91 9.21 -17.11 17.43
C HIS A 91 9.31 -18.55 16.92
N THR A 92 9.04 -18.78 15.65
CA THR A 92 8.92 -20.13 15.06
C THR A 92 10.17 -20.57 14.30
N GLY A 93 10.99 -19.62 13.84
CA GLY A 93 12.07 -19.85 12.88
C GLY A 93 11.60 -20.07 11.44
N ASN A 94 10.28 -20.10 11.18
CA ASN A 94 9.74 -20.27 9.84
C ASN A 94 9.70 -18.94 9.08
N LYS A 95 10.55 -18.82 8.06
CA LYS A 95 10.65 -17.61 7.24
C LYS A 95 9.74 -17.61 6.01
N GLU A 96 9.15 -18.76 5.65
CA GLU A 96 8.43 -18.91 4.38
C GLU A 96 7.30 -17.89 4.19
N PRO A 97 6.44 -17.59 5.19
CA PRO A 97 5.37 -16.60 5.01
C PRO A 97 5.90 -15.18 4.78
N LEU A 98 6.99 -14.81 5.45
CA LEU A 98 7.64 -13.52 5.28
C LEU A 98 8.28 -13.39 3.89
N GLU A 99 9.01 -14.41 3.45
CA GLU A 99 9.65 -14.42 2.12
C GLU A 99 8.60 -14.38 1.00
N ALA A 100 7.51 -15.14 1.15
CA ALA A 100 6.40 -15.11 0.20
C ALA A 100 5.76 -13.72 0.09
N PHE A 101 5.54 -13.05 1.23
CA PHE A 101 5.01 -11.68 1.22
C PHE A 101 5.96 -10.70 0.56
N LEU A 102 7.27 -10.77 0.85
CA LEU A 102 8.27 -9.88 0.24
C LEU A 102 8.39 -10.10 -1.27
N ALA A 103 8.32 -11.34 -1.74
CA ALA A 103 8.34 -11.66 -3.17
C ALA A 103 7.15 -11.04 -3.92
N LEU A 104 5.96 -10.99 -3.29
CA LEU A 104 4.79 -10.31 -3.87
C LEU A 104 4.94 -8.79 -3.97
N LYS A 105 5.89 -8.19 -3.24
CA LYS A 105 6.17 -6.75 -3.26
C LYS A 105 7.21 -6.37 -4.31
N GLU A 106 7.85 -7.33 -4.97
CA GLU A 106 8.73 -7.05 -6.08
C GLU A 106 7.92 -6.48 -7.26
N SER A 107 8.32 -5.30 -7.73
CA SER A 107 7.60 -4.62 -8.81
C SER A 107 7.95 -5.22 -10.17
N HIS A 108 7.03 -6.02 -10.72
CA HIS A 108 7.15 -6.53 -12.09
C HIS A 108 7.26 -5.42 -13.14
N LEU A 109 6.70 -4.22 -12.87
CA LEU A 109 6.82 -3.07 -13.78
C LEU A 109 8.26 -2.62 -13.97
N VAL A 110 9.08 -2.62 -12.90
CA VAL A 110 10.50 -2.26 -13.00
C VAL A 110 11.27 -3.32 -13.76
N ALA A 111 10.94 -4.60 -13.56
CA ALA A 111 11.58 -5.70 -14.28
C ALA A 111 11.31 -5.65 -15.79
N GLU A 112 10.08 -5.32 -16.21
CA GLU A 112 9.65 -5.33 -17.61
C GLU A 112 9.93 -3.99 -18.33
N TYR A 113 9.71 -2.86 -17.65
CA TYR A 113 9.76 -1.51 -18.21
C TYR A 113 10.90 -0.65 -17.65
N GLY A 114 11.95 -1.27 -17.09
CA GLY A 114 13.08 -0.55 -16.49
C GLY A 114 13.80 0.43 -17.43
N HIS A 115 13.67 0.26 -18.74
CA HIS A 115 14.18 1.21 -19.74
C HIS A 115 13.37 2.52 -19.83
N ILE A 116 12.10 2.52 -19.41
CA ILE A 116 11.22 3.70 -19.31
C ILE A 116 11.35 4.34 -17.92
N ILE A 117 11.48 3.52 -16.87
CA ILE A 117 11.47 3.96 -15.48
C ILE A 117 12.85 4.51 -15.09
N THR A 118 13.15 5.73 -15.52
CA THR A 118 14.35 6.48 -15.11
C THR A 118 14.14 7.21 -13.78
N THR A 119 15.21 7.82 -13.24
CA THR A 119 15.11 8.67 -12.06
C THR A 119 14.20 9.87 -12.29
N GLU A 120 14.30 10.53 -13.44
CA GLU A 120 13.46 11.69 -13.81
C GLU A 120 11.99 11.28 -13.93
N PHE A 121 11.71 10.11 -14.52
CA PHE A 121 10.38 9.54 -14.58
C PHE A 121 9.80 9.36 -13.17
N LEU A 122 10.55 8.73 -12.27
CA LEU A 122 10.10 8.50 -10.89
C LEU A 122 9.86 9.80 -10.12
N GLN A 123 10.65 10.85 -10.35
CA GLN A 123 10.40 12.18 -9.76
C GLN A 123 9.05 12.76 -10.21
N GLN A 124 8.68 12.57 -11.47
CA GLN A 124 7.38 13.01 -11.98
C GLN A 124 6.23 12.18 -11.41
N ILE A 125 6.41 10.86 -11.30
CA ILE A 125 5.46 9.99 -10.61
C ILE A 125 5.26 10.44 -9.15
N ASP A 126 6.34 10.72 -8.43
CA ASP A 126 6.26 11.15 -7.03
C ASP A 126 5.52 12.49 -6.92
N ARG A 127 5.83 13.47 -7.79
CA ARG A 127 5.08 14.73 -7.89
C ARG A 127 3.59 14.48 -8.10
N LEU A 128 3.25 13.69 -9.12
CA LEU A 128 1.86 13.45 -9.53
C LEU A 128 1.08 12.63 -8.52
N SER A 129 1.70 11.67 -7.83
CA SER A 129 1.07 10.84 -6.79
C SER A 129 0.51 11.64 -5.61
N ASN A 130 0.88 12.92 -5.50
CA ASN A 130 0.42 13.84 -4.47
C ASN A 130 -0.59 14.87 -5.01
N THR A 131 -1.01 14.74 -6.27
CA THR A 131 -1.97 15.64 -6.94
C THR A 131 -3.20 14.86 -7.38
N LYS A 132 -4.36 15.52 -7.41
CA LYS A 132 -5.58 14.90 -7.92
C LYS A 132 -5.44 14.65 -9.43
N PRO A 133 -5.98 13.54 -9.97
CA PRO A 133 -6.75 12.51 -9.26
C PRO A 133 -5.88 11.40 -8.61
N PHE A 134 -4.57 11.42 -8.79
CA PHE A 134 -3.65 10.32 -8.43
C PHE A 134 -3.32 10.17 -6.94
N THR A 135 -3.93 10.96 -6.06
CA THR A 135 -3.76 10.84 -4.59
C THR A 135 -4.40 9.60 -4.00
N GLN A 136 -5.32 8.94 -4.72
CA GLN A 136 -6.02 7.73 -4.30
C GLN A 136 -6.10 6.76 -5.48
N PRO A 137 -6.37 5.46 -5.23
CA PRO A 137 -6.55 4.49 -6.31
C PRO A 137 -7.56 4.97 -7.35
N PHE A 138 -7.32 4.63 -8.61
CA PHE A 138 -8.13 5.06 -9.74
C PHE A 138 -8.17 4.00 -10.85
N ASP A 139 -9.06 4.20 -11.82
CA ASP A 139 -9.13 3.37 -13.01
C ASP A 139 -8.14 3.86 -14.08
N VAL A 140 -7.20 2.99 -14.48
CA VAL A 140 -6.15 3.33 -15.46
C VAL A 140 -6.73 3.55 -16.84
N MET A 141 -7.79 2.82 -17.21
CA MET A 141 -8.43 2.94 -18.52
C MET A 141 -9.23 4.23 -18.61
N GLU A 142 -9.91 4.64 -17.54
CA GLU A 142 -10.54 5.96 -17.46
C GLU A 142 -9.48 7.07 -17.53
N ALA A 143 -8.38 6.94 -16.80
CA ALA A 143 -7.26 7.89 -16.87
C ALA A 143 -6.63 8.00 -18.25
N LEU A 144 -6.47 6.87 -18.95
CA LEU A 144 -5.94 6.87 -20.31
C LEU A 144 -6.87 7.61 -21.28
N LYS A 145 -8.19 7.44 -21.14
CA LYS A 145 -9.21 8.14 -21.97
C LYS A 145 -9.35 9.62 -21.65
N ALA A 146 -8.96 10.04 -20.45
CA ALA A 146 -9.08 11.41 -20.00
C ALA A 146 -7.89 12.31 -20.38
N LEU A 147 -6.87 11.75 -21.05
CA LEU A 147 -5.77 12.51 -21.63
C LEU A 147 -6.18 13.10 -22.99
N PRO A 148 -5.83 14.37 -23.28
CA PRO A 148 -6.00 14.93 -24.62
C PRO A 148 -4.98 14.31 -25.57
N ARG A 149 -5.44 13.43 -26.47
CA ARG A 149 -4.64 12.85 -27.55
C ARG A 149 -5.25 13.11 -28.91
#